data_AF-A0AAW0WG88-F1
#
_entry.id   AF-A0AAW0WG88-F1
#
_cell.length_a   1.000
_cell.length_b   1.000
_cell.length_c   1.000
_cell.angle_alpha   90.00
_cell.angle_beta   90.00
_cell.angle_gamma   90.00
#
_symmetry.space_group_name_H-M   'P 1'
#
loop_
_entity.id
_entity.type
_entity.pdbx_description
1 polymer ?
#
loop_
_entity_poly.entity_id
_entity_poly.type
_entity_poly.pdbx_seq_one_letter_code
_entity_poly.pdbx_strand_id
1 'polypeptide(L)'
;MRYEAPNSSNRWDSPMFTILPEDAPPYEFIYDALYLCKPPPPNQSTQTQPLSSTNFLFELDRTTQEVTSCIMSAQKIMVAGDNIKVPGVEETVCFGHKVTLAEITRARRQFISYTKMHPVEDASKLMALFVRYLNSTLG
;
A
#
# COMPACT_ATOMS: atom_id res chain seq x y z
N MET A 1 -20.32 -28.85 37.41
CA MET A 1 -19.86 -28.04 36.26
C MET A 1 -20.64 -28.47 35.04
N ARG A 2 -21.10 -27.52 34.22
CA ARG A 2 -21.80 -27.79 32.95
C ARG A 2 -20.77 -27.89 31.83
N TYR A 3 -20.91 -28.89 30.97
CA TYR A 3 -20.11 -29.01 29.75
C TYR A 3 -20.69 -28.08 28.67
N GLU A 4 -19.82 -27.35 27.97
CA GLU A 4 -20.16 -26.55 26.79
C GLU A 4 -19.44 -27.16 25.58
N ALA A 5 -20.21 -27.53 24.56
CA ALA A 5 -19.66 -28.10 23.33
C ALA A 5 -19.03 -27.00 22.46
N PRO A 6 -18.00 -27.33 21.67
CA PRO A 6 -17.36 -26.38 20.75
C PRO A 6 -18.37 -25.76 19.78
N ASN A 7 -18.24 -24.45 19.54
CA ASN A 7 -19.12 -23.72 18.62
C ASN A 7 -18.49 -23.58 17.23
N SER A 8 -19.00 -24.36 16.27
CA SER A 8 -18.54 -24.35 14.87
C SER A 8 -18.74 -23.01 14.13
N SER A 9 -19.58 -22.11 14.66
CA SER A 9 -19.73 -20.76 14.09
C SER A 9 -18.50 -19.89 14.36
N ASN A 10 -17.73 -20.20 15.40
CA ASN A 10 -16.47 -19.54 15.70
C ASN A 10 -15.33 -20.30 15.03
N ARG A 11 -14.64 -19.64 14.10
CA ARG A 11 -13.53 -20.27 13.35
C ARG A 11 -12.44 -20.86 14.26
N TRP A 12 -12.21 -20.26 15.42
CA TRP A 12 -11.21 -20.70 16.39
C TRP A 12 -11.70 -21.81 17.35
N ASP A 13 -13.00 -22.09 17.36
CA ASP A 13 -13.66 -23.08 18.23
C ASP A 13 -14.41 -24.15 17.41
N SER A 14 -14.06 -24.28 16.13
CA SER A 14 -14.60 -25.30 15.24
C SER A 14 -13.65 -26.49 15.20
N PRO A 15 -13.96 -27.62 15.87
CA PRO A 15 -13.08 -28.79 15.89
C PRO A 15 -13.00 -29.42 14.50
N MET A 16 -11.81 -29.91 14.12
CA MET A 16 -11.58 -30.55 12.83
C MET A 16 -12.13 -31.99 12.78
N PHE A 17 -12.15 -32.66 13.93
CA PHE A 17 -12.75 -33.99 14.11
C PHE A 17 -13.63 -33.99 15.36
N THR A 18 -14.78 -34.65 15.29
CA THR A 18 -15.68 -34.88 16.43
C THR A 18 -15.95 -36.38 16.51
N ILE A 19 -15.73 -36.99 17.67
CA ILE A 19 -15.82 -38.45 17.87
C ILE A 19 -16.72 -38.69 19.09
N LEU A 20 -17.73 -39.53 18.94
CA LEU A 20 -18.57 -39.96 20.06
C LEU A 20 -17.98 -41.20 20.76
N PRO A 21 -18.33 -41.49 22.02
CA PRO A 21 -17.76 -42.61 22.77
C PRO A 21 -17.93 -43.98 22.10
N GLU A 22 -19.03 -44.16 21.38
CA GLU A 22 -19.37 -45.37 20.63
C GLU A 22 -18.67 -45.49 19.26
N ASP A 23 -18.06 -44.41 18.76
CA ASP A 23 -17.43 -44.38 17.44
C ASP A 23 -15.95 -44.78 17.50
N ALA A 24 -15.52 -45.57 16.52
CA ALA A 24 -14.09 -45.77 16.28
C ALA A 24 -13.48 -44.48 15.69
N PRO A 25 -12.37 -43.96 16.25
CA PRO A 25 -11.71 -42.78 15.70
C PRO A 25 -11.26 -42.98 14.24
N PRO A 26 -11.39 -41.96 13.38
CA PRO A 26 -10.91 -42.01 12.00
C PRO A 26 -9.37 -41.83 11.96
N TYR A 27 -8.63 -42.85 12.38
CA TYR A 27 -7.18 -42.78 12.60
C TYR A 27 -6.38 -42.33 11.37
N GLU A 28 -6.72 -42.83 10.19
CA GLU A 28 -6.03 -42.51 8.93
C GLU A 28 -6.22 -41.03 8.58
N PHE A 29 -7.44 -40.50 8.67
CA PHE A 29 -7.72 -39.09 8.40
C PHE A 29 -7.05 -38.15 9.42
N ILE A 30 -6.95 -38.57 10.69
CA ILE A 30 -6.22 -37.81 11.72
C ILE A 30 -4.73 -37.77 11.40
N TYR A 31 -4.15 -38.92 11.01
CA TYR A 31 -2.74 -39.01 10.62
C TYR A 31 -2.45 -38.10 9.43
N ASP A 32 -3.27 -38.16 8.39
CA ASP A 32 -3.13 -37.34 7.19
C ASP A 32 -3.20 -35.85 7.53
N ALA A 33 -4.17 -35.45 8.37
CA ALA A 33 -4.34 -34.05 8.77
C ALA A 33 -3.19 -33.51 9.62
N LEU A 34 -2.53 -34.35 10.43
CA LEU A 34 -1.42 -33.95 11.29
C LEU A 34 -0.07 -33.93 10.55
N TYR A 35 0.15 -34.89 9.65
CA TYR A 35 1.48 -35.15 9.09
C TYR A 35 1.58 -34.92 7.58
N LEU A 36 0.50 -35.08 6.83
CA LEU A 36 0.51 -35.00 5.36
C LEU A 36 -0.14 -33.72 4.82
N CYS A 37 -0.91 -33.01 5.65
CA CYS A 37 -1.56 -31.76 5.28
C CYS A 37 -0.52 -30.73 4.83
N LYS A 38 -0.58 -30.36 3.55
CA LYS A 38 0.19 -29.23 3.04
C LYS A 38 -0.23 -27.98 3.82
N PRO A 39 0.71 -27.19 4.35
CA PRO A 39 0.37 -25.96 5.06
C PRO A 39 -0.51 -25.10 4.16
N PRO A 40 -1.58 -24.47 4.70
CA PRO A 40 -2.41 -23.58 3.91
C PRO A 40 -1.49 -22.53 3.24
N PRO A 41 -1.79 -22.14 1.99
CA PRO A 41 -0.98 -21.13 1.31
C PRO A 41 -0.85 -19.91 2.23
N PRO A 42 0.36 -19.33 2.34
CA PRO A 42 0.61 -18.23 3.25
C PRO A 42 -0.45 -17.16 3.01
N ASN A 43 -1.14 -16.80 4.10
CA ASN A 43 -2.18 -15.79 4.04
C ASN A 43 -1.55 -14.46 3.59
N GLN A 44 -2.35 -13.53 3.06
CA GLN A 44 -1.82 -12.24 2.60
C GLN A 44 -1.11 -11.46 3.72
N SER A 45 -1.39 -11.75 4.99
CA SER A 45 -0.71 -11.15 6.14
C SER A 45 0.70 -11.71 6.38
N THR A 46 1.04 -12.89 5.86
CA THR A 46 2.38 -13.51 5.97
C THR A 46 3.16 -13.50 4.65
N GLN A 47 2.52 -13.16 3.54
CA GLN A 47 3.24 -12.90 2.29
C GLN A 47 4.00 -11.58 2.39
N THR A 48 5.32 -11.67 2.39
CA THR A 48 6.18 -10.51 2.17
C THR A 48 5.89 -9.96 0.78
N GLN A 49 5.57 -8.66 0.67
CA GLN A 49 5.41 -8.02 -0.63
C GLN A 49 6.65 -8.32 -1.50
N PRO A 50 6.48 -8.60 -2.81
CA PRO A 50 7.60 -8.74 -3.71
C PRO A 50 8.49 -7.50 -3.58
N LEU A 51 9.80 -7.73 -3.51
CA LEU A 51 10.82 -6.69 -3.37
C LEU A 51 10.71 -5.73 -4.56
N SER A 52 9.89 -4.69 -4.41
CA SER A 52 10.20 -3.40 -5.03
C SER A 52 11.65 -3.07 -4.62
N SER A 53 12.39 -2.33 -5.46
CA SER A 53 13.78 -1.96 -5.13
C SER A 53 13.82 -1.52 -3.67
N THR A 54 14.79 -2.02 -2.89
CA THR A 54 14.78 -1.96 -1.40
C THR A 54 14.46 -0.56 -0.83
N ASN A 55 14.63 0.49 -1.63
CA ASN A 55 14.39 1.89 -1.30
C ASN A 55 13.21 2.57 -2.05
N PHE A 56 12.40 1.89 -2.86
CA PHE A 56 11.39 2.54 -3.70
C PHE A 56 10.42 3.44 -2.94
N LEU A 57 9.83 2.94 -1.84
CA LEU A 57 8.88 3.73 -1.03
C LEU A 57 9.55 4.92 -0.37
N PHE A 58 10.81 4.77 0.03
CA PHE A 58 11.62 5.85 0.59
C PHE A 58 11.94 6.91 -0.46
N GLU A 59 12.36 6.49 -1.66
CA GLU A 59 12.63 7.38 -2.80
C GLU A 59 11.36 8.10 -3.26
N LEU A 60 10.23 7.42 -3.29
CA LEU A 60 8.92 8.00 -3.59
C LEU A 60 8.53 9.10 -2.58
N ASP A 61 8.64 8.81 -1.28
CA ASP A 61 8.28 9.79 -0.25
C ASP A 61 9.24 10.99 -0.27
N ARG A 62 10.55 10.72 -0.36
CA ARG A 62 11.60 11.74 -0.46
C ARG A 62 11.38 12.66 -1.67
N THR A 63 11.24 12.10 -2.86
CA THR A 63 11.08 12.88 -4.10
C THR A 63 9.81 13.72 -4.07
N THR A 64 8.67 13.15 -3.65
CA THR A 64 7.41 13.91 -3.57
C THR A 64 7.47 15.04 -2.53
N GLN A 65 8.22 14.86 -1.43
CA GLN A 65 8.44 15.90 -0.42
C GLN A 65 9.37 17.02 -0.93
N GLU A 66 10.43 16.68 -1.67
CA GLU A 66 11.31 17.65 -2.32
C GLU A 66 10.53 18.54 -3.30
N VAL A 67 9.70 17.95 -4.16
CA VAL A 67 8.82 18.69 -5.09
C VAL A 67 7.84 19.59 -4.34
N THR A 68 7.18 19.07 -3.30
CA THR A 68 6.23 19.86 -2.48
C THR A 68 6.91 21.09 -1.88
N SER A 69 8.13 20.92 -1.36
CA SER A 69 8.90 22.01 -0.73
C SER A 69 9.34 23.06 -1.76
N CYS A 70 9.74 22.61 -2.96
CA CYS A 70 10.10 23.48 -4.08
C CYS A 70 8.91 24.33 -4.55
N ILE A 71 7.72 23.73 -4.68
CA ILE A 71 6.51 24.47 -5.06
C ILE A 71 6.17 25.53 -4.01
N MET A 72 6.18 25.17 -2.73
CA MET A 72 5.85 26.11 -1.64
C MET A 72 6.85 27.25 -1.52
N SER A 73 8.13 27.04 -1.84
CA SER A 73 9.12 28.12 -1.85
C SER A 73 8.97 29.02 -3.07
N ALA A 74 8.75 28.46 -4.26
CA ALA A 74 8.53 29.20 -5.50
C ALA A 74 7.29 30.10 -5.44
N GLN A 75 6.19 29.59 -4.86
CA GLN A 75 4.91 30.30 -4.75
C GLN A 75 4.97 31.55 -3.84
N LYS A 76 6.04 31.74 -3.06
CA LYS A 76 6.26 32.97 -2.29
C LYS A 76 6.66 34.16 -3.16
N ILE A 77 7.31 33.91 -4.29
CA ILE A 77 7.89 34.93 -5.17
C ILE A 77 7.09 35.04 -6.47
N MET A 78 6.48 33.93 -6.92
CA MET A 78 5.81 33.82 -8.21
C MET A 78 4.31 34.16 -8.14
N VAL A 79 3.74 34.53 -9.28
CA VAL A 79 2.32 34.85 -9.44
C VAL A 79 1.57 33.63 -10.00
N ALA A 80 0.25 33.57 -9.80
CA ALA A 80 -0.58 32.51 -10.38
C ALA A 80 -0.43 32.48 -11.91
N GLY A 81 -0.24 31.28 -12.48
CA GLY A 81 0.03 31.08 -13.90
C GLY A 81 1.51 31.05 -14.29
N ASP A 82 2.45 31.34 -13.38
CA ASP A 82 3.88 31.18 -13.68
C ASP A 82 4.31 29.70 -13.64
N ASN A 83 5.26 29.35 -14.52
CA ASN A 83 5.84 28.00 -14.57
C ASN A 83 6.91 27.81 -13.49
N ILE A 84 6.62 26.96 -12.51
CA ILE A 84 7.57 26.56 -11.46
C ILE A 84 8.48 25.46 -11.99
N LYS A 85 9.79 25.72 -12.01
CA LYS A 85 10.81 24.72 -12.36
C LYS A 85 11.14 23.86 -11.14
N VAL A 86 11.01 22.55 -11.29
CA VAL A 86 11.37 21.57 -10.26
C VAL A 86 12.78 21.05 -10.56
N PRO A 87 13.74 21.11 -9.62
CA PRO A 87 15.08 20.58 -9.83
C PRO A 87 15.04 19.06 -10.10
N GLY A 88 15.71 18.62 -11.16
CA GLY A 88 15.80 17.19 -11.51
C GLY A 88 14.79 16.71 -12.55
N VAL A 89 13.89 17.58 -13.04
CA VAL A 89 12.91 17.25 -14.08
C VAL A 89 12.81 18.40 -15.09
N GLU A 90 12.64 18.09 -16.37
CA GLU A 90 12.44 19.10 -17.42
C GLU A 90 11.02 19.70 -17.42
N GLU A 91 10.03 18.92 -16.99
CA GLU A 91 8.63 19.34 -16.83
C GLU A 91 8.48 20.41 -15.75
N THR A 92 7.70 21.45 -16.07
CA THR A 92 7.34 22.52 -15.14
C THR A 92 5.97 22.30 -14.55
N VAL A 93 5.78 22.77 -13.32
CA VAL A 93 4.48 22.81 -12.66
C VAL A 93 3.83 24.16 -12.94
N CYS A 94 2.59 24.17 -13.40
CA CYS A 94 1.82 25.39 -13.62
C CYS A 94 0.44 25.25 -13.00
N PHE A 95 0.08 26.20 -12.13
CA PHE A 95 -1.22 26.24 -11.49
C PHE A 95 -1.93 27.54 -11.87
N GLY A 96 -3.20 27.46 -12.27
CA GLY A 96 -4.02 28.64 -12.55
C GLY A 96 -4.33 29.51 -11.32
N HIS A 97 -3.98 29.04 -10.12
CA HIS A 97 -4.23 29.73 -8.85
C HIS A 97 -3.13 29.39 -7.82
N LYS A 98 -3.14 30.08 -6.68
CA LYS A 98 -2.26 29.77 -5.54
C LYS A 98 -2.78 28.52 -4.81
N VAL A 99 -2.05 27.42 -4.93
CA VAL A 99 -2.37 26.15 -4.27
C VAL A 99 -1.92 26.18 -2.81
N THR A 100 -2.73 25.62 -1.91
CA THR A 100 -2.40 25.50 -0.49
C THR A 100 -1.57 24.25 -0.20
N LEU A 101 -0.83 24.26 0.92
CA LEU A 101 -0.10 23.08 1.38
C LEU A 101 -1.03 21.87 1.61
N ALA A 102 -2.28 22.12 2.04
CA ALA A 102 -3.26 21.08 2.29
C ALA A 102 -3.67 20.36 1.00
N GLU A 103 -3.87 21.10 -0.09
CA GLU A 103 -4.21 20.53 -1.41
C GLU A 103 -3.08 19.67 -1.96
N ILE A 104 -1.83 20.16 -1.91
CA ILE A 104 -0.67 19.39 -2.36
C ILE A 104 -0.48 18.15 -1.48
N THR A 105 -0.65 18.26 -0.16
CA THR A 105 -0.56 17.11 0.76
C THR A 105 -1.62 16.07 0.46
N ARG A 106 -2.85 16.49 0.11
CA ARG A 106 -3.93 15.58 -0.29
C ARG A 106 -3.59 14.88 -1.60
N ALA A 107 -3.17 15.62 -2.62
CA ALA A 107 -2.74 15.08 -3.91
C ALA A 107 -1.57 14.10 -3.75
N ARG A 108 -0.59 14.43 -2.89
CA ARG A 108 0.54 13.55 -2.54
C ARG A 108 0.09 12.23 -1.95
N ARG A 109 -0.83 12.24 -0.98
CA ARG A 109 -1.37 11.01 -0.38
C ARG A 109 -2.08 10.13 -1.40
N GLN A 110 -2.86 10.73 -2.31
CA GLN A 110 -3.53 10.02 -3.40
C GLN A 110 -2.52 9.39 -4.36
N PHE A 111 -1.49 10.15 -4.77
CA PHE A 111 -0.41 9.67 -5.62
C PHE A 111 0.35 8.49 -4.98
N ILE A 112 0.76 8.61 -3.71
CA ILE A 112 1.45 7.53 -2.99
C ILE A 112 0.58 6.27 -2.93
N SER A 113 -0.73 6.41 -2.63
CA SER A 113 -1.66 5.28 -2.61
C SER A 113 -1.79 4.61 -3.97
N TYR A 114 -1.87 5.41 -5.04
CA TYR A 114 -1.97 4.92 -6.41
C TYR A 114 -0.71 4.17 -6.85
N THR A 115 0.47 4.75 -6.61
CA THR A 115 1.78 4.16 -6.97
C THR A 115 2.09 2.91 -6.17
N LYS A 116 1.56 2.77 -4.95
CA LYS A 116 1.63 1.51 -4.19
C LYS A 116 0.83 0.37 -4.84
N MET A 117 -0.27 0.69 -5.52
CA MET A 117 -1.08 -0.28 -6.25
C MET A 117 -0.51 -0.56 -7.64
N HIS A 118 0.21 0.39 -8.22
CA HIS A 118 0.83 0.31 -9.54
C HIS A 118 2.31 0.74 -9.45
N PRO A 119 3.20 -0.16 -8.99
CA PRO A 119 4.61 0.16 -8.83
C PRO A 119 5.24 0.57 -10.17
N VAL A 120 6.06 1.61 -10.13
CA VAL A 120 6.83 2.07 -11.29
C VAL A 120 8.20 1.42 -11.21
N GLU A 121 8.66 0.82 -12.31
CA GLU A 121 9.96 0.10 -12.35
C GLU A 121 11.16 1.04 -12.23
N ASP A 122 10.99 2.32 -12.62
CA ASP A 122 12.07 3.29 -12.75
C ASP A 122 11.85 4.47 -11.79
N ALA A 123 12.66 4.51 -10.73
CA ALA A 123 12.62 5.54 -9.70
C ALA A 123 12.94 6.94 -10.24
N SER A 124 13.75 7.04 -11.29
CA SER A 124 14.11 8.34 -11.90
C SER A 124 12.90 9.04 -12.52
N LYS A 125 11.85 8.29 -12.88
CA LYS A 125 10.60 8.84 -13.45
C LYS A 125 9.60 9.30 -12.40
N LEU A 126 9.78 8.94 -11.12
CA LEU A 126 8.80 9.26 -10.06
C LEU A 126 8.56 10.76 -9.93
N MET A 127 9.63 11.55 -10.01
CA MET A 127 9.54 13.00 -9.87
C MET A 127 8.75 13.63 -11.03
N ALA A 128 9.00 13.18 -12.28
CA ALA A 128 8.25 13.63 -13.45
C ALA A 128 6.78 13.20 -13.40
N LEU A 129 6.51 11.95 -13.03
CA LEU A 129 5.14 11.45 -12.88
C LEU A 129 4.36 12.23 -11.82
N PHE A 130 5.00 12.61 -10.71
CA PHE A 130 4.35 13.42 -9.69
C PHE A 130 4.08 14.85 -10.17
N VAL A 131 5.01 15.49 -10.89
CA VAL A 131 4.81 16.80 -11.51
C VAL A 131 3.62 16.77 -12.49
N ARG A 132 3.58 15.78 -13.37
CA ARG A 132 2.46 15.58 -14.30
C ARG A 132 1.14 15.35 -13.58
N TYR A 133 1.16 14.54 -12.51
CA TYR A 133 -0.02 14.29 -11.67
C TYR A 133 -0.54 15.59 -11.03
N LEU A 134 0.34 16.42 -10.48
CA LEU A 134 -0.04 17.72 -9.90
C LEU A 134 -0.67 18.65 -10.95
N ASN A 135 -0.07 18.75 -12.14
CA ASN A 135 -0.65 19.54 -13.24
C ASN A 135 -2.03 19.00 -13.67
N SER A 136 -2.25 17.69 -13.63
CA SER A 136 -3.56 17.11 -14.00
C SER A 136 -4.64 17.27 -12.92
N THR A 137 -4.25 17.40 -11.65
CA THR A 137 -5.17 17.37 -10.50
C THR A 137 -5.43 18.74 -9.90
N LEU A 138 -4.46 19.65 -9.99
CA LEU A 138 -4.48 20.99 -9.40
C LEU A 138 -4.22 22.11 -10.43
N GLY A 139 -3.86 21.74 -11.66
CA GLY A 139 -3.63 22.67 -12.78
C GLY A 139 -4.91 23.28 -13.32
#